data_AF-A0A8C0W9F4-F1
#
_entry.id   AF-A0A8C0W9F4-F1
#
_cell.length_a   1.000
_cell.length_b   1.000
_cell.length_c   1.000
_cell.angle_alpha   90.00
_cell.angle_beta   90.00
_cell.angle_gamma   90.00
#
_symmetry.space_group_name_H-M   'P 1'
#
loop_
_entity.id
_entity.type
_entity.pdbx_description
1 polymer ?
#
loop_
_entity_poly.entity_id
_entity_poly.type
_entity_poly.pdbx_seq_one_letter_code
_entity_poly.pdbx_strand_id
1 'polypeptide(L)'
;MTEGAQIFLLPVSTSSDSKETMSPATSKCQESSQFSDRLKFEKQQEEAEWESINVLLMAHGLKPLFLVKRTDLKDLIVFDKQSSQRMRQNLKVLMEETACQQSMIQELIESNQQLKNELQVEQSRAAHQEQRANDLEQVMESVKSKIGELEDGSLNRVCQQQNKIKDLQKEQKMLQY
;
A
#
# COMPACT_ATOMS: atom_id res chain seq x y z
N MET A 1 -9.42 53.85 17.11
CA MET A 1 -9.20 55.22 17.65
C MET A 1 -8.37 55.08 18.93
N THR A 2 -7.55 56.10 19.19
CA THR A 2 -6.59 56.29 20.31
C THR A 2 -5.27 55.54 20.12
N GLU A 3 -4.29 56.11 19.40
CA GLU A 3 -3.32 57.16 19.79
C GLU A 3 -2.28 56.71 20.82
N GLY A 4 -1.00 57.01 20.55
CA GLY A 4 0.04 57.04 21.57
C GLY A 4 1.44 56.68 21.12
N ALA A 5 2.00 57.42 20.16
CA ALA A 5 3.44 57.43 19.92
C ALA A 5 4.16 58.00 21.16
N GLN A 6 5.17 57.29 21.68
CA GLN A 6 6.15 57.88 22.60
C GLN A 6 7.55 57.72 22.03
N ILE A 7 7.99 58.81 21.42
CA ILE A 7 9.35 59.15 21.08
C ILE A 7 10.04 59.55 22.37
N PHE A 8 11.13 58.88 22.75
CA PHE A 8 12.06 59.41 23.75
C PHE A 8 13.39 59.74 23.09
N LEU A 9 13.66 61.05 23.09
CA LEU A 9 14.91 61.68 22.66
C LEU A 9 16.02 61.45 23.70
N LEU A 10 17.21 61.13 23.19
CA LEU A 10 18.49 61.01 23.89
C LEU A 10 18.91 62.33 24.58
N PRO A 11 19.82 62.27 25.57
CA PRO A 11 20.83 63.28 25.76
C PRO A 11 22.16 62.88 25.11
N VAL A 12 22.68 63.79 24.30
CA VAL A 12 24.03 63.79 23.74
C VAL A 12 25.04 64.01 24.86
N SER A 13 26.23 63.41 24.75
CA SER A 13 27.42 63.92 25.43
C SER A 13 28.64 63.74 24.53
N THR A 14 29.16 64.89 24.16
CA THR A 14 30.40 65.17 23.46
C THR A 14 31.60 64.72 24.29
N SER A 15 32.58 64.06 23.69
CA SER A 15 33.98 64.28 24.04
C SER A 15 34.88 63.88 22.88
N SER A 16 35.91 64.68 22.70
CA SER A 16 36.62 64.93 21.45
C SER A 16 37.76 63.95 21.18
N ASP A 17 37.85 63.57 19.91
CA ASP A 17 39.02 63.56 19.04
C ASP A 17 40.35 62.98 19.59
N SER A 18 40.73 61.84 19.03
CA SER A 18 42.13 61.53 18.78
C SER A 18 42.22 60.77 17.45
N LYS A 19 42.61 61.52 16.41
CA LYS A 19 43.21 60.99 15.18
C LYS A 19 44.28 59.97 15.53
N GLU A 20 44.08 58.74 15.10
CA GLU A 20 45.21 57.89 14.72
C GLU A 20 44.90 57.19 13.40
N THR A 21 45.83 57.39 12.48
CA THR A 21 45.77 56.97 11.09
C THR A 21 46.26 55.54 10.97
N MET A 22 45.52 54.74 10.20
CA MET A 22 45.86 53.46 9.59
C MET A 22 46.05 52.20 10.48
N SER A 23 45.10 51.27 10.31
CA SER A 23 45.39 49.93 9.78
C SER A 23 44.13 49.23 9.27
N PRO A 24 43.91 49.07 7.95
CA PRO A 24 42.81 48.26 7.41
C PRO A 24 43.17 46.75 7.33
N ALA A 25 44.23 46.31 8.01
CA ALA A 25 44.80 44.98 7.81
C ALA A 25 44.18 43.87 8.67
N THR A 26 43.54 44.19 9.81
CA THR A 26 43.01 43.17 10.74
C THR A 26 41.61 42.69 10.39
N SER A 27 40.77 43.52 9.76
CA SER A 27 39.38 43.17 9.38
C SER A 27 39.33 42.13 8.25
N LYS A 28 40.22 42.26 7.27
CA LYS A 28 40.25 41.41 6.06
C LYS A 28 40.64 39.96 6.38
N CYS A 29 41.43 39.74 7.42
CA CYS A 29 41.87 38.42 7.85
C CYS A 29 40.79 37.65 8.64
N GLN A 30 40.00 38.35 9.47
CA GLN A 30 38.86 37.75 10.18
C GLN A 30 37.70 37.41 9.25
N GLU A 31 37.38 38.27 8.29
CA GLU A 31 36.35 37.95 7.28
C GLU A 31 36.79 36.76 6.41
N SER A 32 38.05 36.73 5.97
CA SER A 32 38.57 35.59 5.20
C SER A 32 38.54 34.27 5.98
N SER A 33 38.75 34.31 7.30
CA SER A 33 38.61 33.14 8.18
C SER A 33 37.15 32.66 8.22
N GLN A 34 36.21 33.57 8.46
CA GLN A 34 34.78 33.24 8.55
C GLN A 34 34.21 32.73 7.22
N PHE A 35 34.62 33.31 6.08
CA PHE A 35 34.25 32.82 4.76
C PHE A 35 34.82 31.43 4.48
N SER A 36 36.07 31.16 4.89
CA SER A 36 36.69 29.84 4.75
C SER A 36 35.93 28.78 5.56
N ASP A 37 35.55 29.10 6.79
CA ASP A 37 34.85 28.15 7.65
C ASP A 37 33.41 27.87 7.18
N ARG A 38 32.72 28.89 6.66
CA ARG A 38 31.43 28.72 5.98
C ARG A 38 31.53 27.81 4.77
N LEU A 39 32.54 27.99 3.91
CA LEU A 39 32.75 27.15 2.73
C LEU A 39 33.06 25.70 3.09
N LYS A 40 33.84 25.46 4.15
CA LYS A 40 34.12 24.10 4.64
C LYS A 40 32.85 23.41 5.12
N PHE A 41 32.01 24.11 5.87
CA PHE A 41 30.74 23.57 6.35
C PHE A 41 29.80 23.21 5.19
N GLU A 42 29.65 24.10 4.21
CA GLU A 42 28.80 23.84 3.04
C GLU A 42 29.28 22.65 2.22
N LYS A 43 30.61 22.48 2.07
CA LYS A 43 31.19 21.32 1.41
C LYS A 43 30.88 20.01 2.16
N GLN A 44 31.04 20.00 3.49
CA GLN A 44 30.74 18.82 4.31
C GLN A 44 29.26 18.44 4.23
N GLN A 45 28.37 19.44 4.20
CA GLN A 45 26.94 19.22 4.01
C GLN A 45 26.63 18.59 2.65
N GLU A 46 27.24 19.07 1.57
CA GLU A 46 27.07 18.48 0.23
C GLU A 46 27.62 17.05 0.15
N GLU A 47 28.77 16.77 0.78
CA GLU A 47 29.32 15.41 0.87
C GLU A 47 28.38 14.46 1.62
N ALA A 48 27.78 14.92 2.74
CA ALA A 48 26.81 14.12 3.50
C ALA A 48 25.51 13.85 2.72
N GLU A 49 25.02 14.84 1.95
CA GLU A 49 23.86 14.66 1.08
C GLU A 49 24.13 13.64 -0.02
N TRP A 50 25.32 13.67 -0.63
CA TRP A 50 25.73 12.67 -1.62
C TRP A 50 25.88 11.28 -1.01
N GLU A 51 26.42 11.16 0.21
CA GLU A 51 26.53 9.88 0.90
C GLU A 51 25.14 9.29 1.18
N SER A 52 24.19 10.10 1.64
CA SER A 52 22.79 9.67 1.83
C SER A 52 22.16 9.16 0.53
N ILE A 53 22.42 9.81 -0.60
CA ILE A 53 21.94 9.37 -1.92
C ILE A 53 22.62 8.08 -2.35
N ASN A 54 23.93 7.94 -2.11
CA ASN A 54 24.67 6.74 -2.44
C ASN A 54 24.18 5.51 -1.68
N VAL A 55 23.81 5.66 -0.41
CA VAL A 55 23.16 4.59 0.36
C VAL A 55 21.87 4.13 -0.32
N LEU A 56 21.02 5.06 -0.77
CA LEU A 56 19.79 4.74 -1.50
C LEU A 56 20.09 4.05 -2.83
N LEU A 57 21.03 4.57 -3.61
CA LEU A 57 21.45 3.96 -4.88
C LEU A 57 21.90 2.51 -4.68
N MET A 58 22.77 2.27 -3.69
CA MET A 58 23.26 0.92 -3.40
C MET A 58 22.16 -0.02 -2.92
N ALA A 59 21.21 0.48 -2.11
CA ALA A 59 20.05 -0.31 -1.69
C ALA A 59 19.21 -0.80 -2.89
N HIS A 60 19.19 -0.02 -3.98
CA HIS A 60 18.54 -0.39 -5.25
C HIS A 60 19.48 -1.06 -6.26
N GLY A 61 20.70 -1.47 -5.86
CA GLY A 61 21.66 -2.16 -6.73
C GLY A 61 22.37 -1.28 -7.75
N LEU A 62 22.27 0.05 -7.60
CA LEU A 62 22.95 1.03 -8.46
C LEU A 62 24.34 1.37 -7.92
N LYS A 63 25.20 1.88 -8.82
CA LYS A 63 26.56 2.30 -8.45
C LYS A 63 26.53 3.64 -7.72
N PRO A 64 27.34 3.82 -6.66
CA PRO A 64 27.45 5.11 -5.98
C PRO A 64 28.13 6.15 -6.88
N LEU A 65 27.79 7.41 -6.63
CA LEU A 65 28.38 8.58 -7.27
C LEU A 65 29.59 9.07 -6.48
N PHE A 66 30.60 9.55 -7.19
CA PHE A 66 31.85 10.05 -6.59
C PHE A 66 32.09 11.52 -6.95
N LEU A 67 32.55 12.29 -5.97
CA LEU A 67 32.97 13.67 -6.21
C LEU A 67 34.33 13.65 -6.92
N VAL A 68 34.37 14.23 -8.12
CA VAL A 68 35.59 14.33 -8.93
C VAL A 68 36.40 15.56 -8.50
N LYS A 69 37.71 15.39 -8.33
CA LYS A 69 38.63 16.52 -8.07
C LYS A 69 38.73 17.40 -9.31
N ARG A 70 38.90 18.71 -9.12
CA ARG A 70 39.06 19.69 -10.22
C ARG A 70 40.40 19.49 -10.94
N THR A 71 40.46 18.51 -11.83
CA THR A 71 41.48 18.39 -12.88
C THR A 71 40.79 18.61 -14.22
N ASP A 72 41.37 19.49 -15.05
CA ASP A 72 40.90 20.03 -16.33
C ASP A 72 39.36 20.00 -16.57
N LEU A 73 38.71 21.16 -16.39
CA LEU A 73 37.25 21.31 -16.46
C LEU A 73 36.66 21.19 -17.89
N LYS A 74 37.48 20.97 -18.92
CA LYS A 74 37.05 21.02 -20.33
C LYS A 74 35.96 20.01 -20.69
N ASP A 75 35.92 18.88 -20.00
CA ASP A 75 34.95 17.79 -20.26
C ASP A 75 33.87 17.66 -19.16
N LEU A 76 33.73 18.66 -18.28
CA LEU A 76 32.82 18.62 -17.13
C LEU A 76 31.71 19.67 -17.23
N ILE A 77 30.47 19.24 -16.99
CA ILE A 77 29.34 20.16 -16.78
C ILE A 77 29.36 20.62 -15.33
N VAL A 78 29.58 21.91 -15.12
CA VAL A 78 29.59 22.53 -13.78
C VAL A 78 28.23 23.12 -13.50
N PHE A 79 27.57 22.63 -12.45
CA PHE A 79 26.33 23.23 -11.95
C PHE A 79 26.64 24.34 -10.95
N ASP A 80 25.82 25.39 -10.97
CA ASP A 80 25.77 26.33 -9.85
C ASP A 80 25.21 25.64 -8.60
N LYS A 81 25.42 26.27 -7.44
CA LYS A 81 25.02 25.70 -6.14
C LYS A 81 23.53 25.35 -6.06
N GLN A 82 22.66 26.22 -6.59
CA GLN A 82 21.22 26.00 -6.53
C GLN A 82 20.80 24.84 -7.43
N SER A 83 21.35 24.77 -8.65
CA SER A 83 21.06 23.68 -9.57
C SER A 83 21.58 22.33 -9.05
N SER A 84 22.79 22.29 -8.49
CA SER A 84 23.37 21.09 -7.87
C SER A 84 22.52 20.59 -6.69
N GLN A 85 22.10 21.51 -5.80
CA GLN A 85 21.24 21.18 -4.67
C GLN A 85 19.88 20.63 -5.14
N ARG A 86 19.24 21.27 -6.12
CA ARG A 86 17.96 20.80 -6.68
C ARG A 86 18.10 19.43 -7.32
N MET A 87 19.20 19.17 -8.04
CA MET A 87 19.48 17.88 -8.65
C MET A 87 19.62 16.76 -7.59
N ARG A 88 20.34 17.02 -6.49
CA ARG A 88 20.42 16.07 -5.37
C ARG A 88 19.07 15.79 -4.73
N GLN A 89 18.28 16.83 -4.47
CA GLN A 89 16.94 16.69 -3.90
C GLN A 89 16.03 15.88 -4.81
N ASN A 90 16.02 16.17 -6.12
CA ASN A 90 15.23 15.42 -7.10
C ASN A 90 15.64 13.94 -7.13
N LEU A 91 16.95 13.67 -7.15
CA LEU A 91 17.45 12.29 -7.15
C LEU A 91 17.05 11.54 -5.87
N LYS A 92 17.17 12.20 -4.71
CA LYS A 92 16.75 11.62 -3.43
C LYS A 92 15.26 11.26 -3.43
N VAL A 93 14.40 12.21 -3.79
CA VAL A 93 12.95 12.01 -3.85
C VAL A 93 12.59 10.90 -4.84
N LEU A 94 13.21 10.89 -6.02
CA LEU A 94 12.98 9.86 -7.03
C LEU A 94 13.32 8.45 -6.49
N MET A 95 14.44 8.30 -5.77
CA MET A 95 14.81 7.03 -5.17
C MET A 95 13.86 6.59 -4.06
N GLU A 96 13.50 7.52 -3.16
CA GLU A 96 12.54 7.23 -2.07
C GLU A 96 11.15 6.85 -2.61
N GLU A 97 10.67 7.57 -3.64
CA GLU A 97 9.40 7.27 -4.30
C GLU A 97 9.45 5.93 -5.02
N THR A 98 10.54 5.62 -5.71
CA THR A 98 10.74 4.32 -6.37
C THR A 98 10.73 3.18 -5.34
N ALA A 99 11.35 3.35 -4.17
CA ALA A 99 11.32 2.38 -3.09
C ALA A 99 9.91 2.13 -2.57
N CYS A 100 9.15 3.21 -2.33
CA CYS A 100 7.75 3.13 -1.90
C CYS A 100 6.89 2.38 -2.93
N GLN A 101 7.04 2.71 -4.21
CA GLN A 101 6.32 2.04 -5.30
C GLN A 101 6.69 0.56 -5.40
N GLN A 102 7.97 0.19 -5.24
CA GLN A 102 8.41 -1.20 -5.21
C GLN A 102 7.79 -1.98 -4.04
N SER A 103 7.70 -1.38 -2.84
CA SER A 103 7.02 -1.99 -1.68
C SER A 103 5.55 -2.24 -1.98
N MET A 104 4.85 -1.23 -2.51
CA MET A 104 3.44 -1.35 -2.85
C MET A 104 3.18 -2.43 -3.91
N ILE A 105 4.03 -2.51 -4.93
CA ILE A 105 3.94 -3.57 -5.96
C ILE A 105 4.14 -4.95 -5.32
N GLN A 106 5.13 -5.10 -4.43
CA GLN A 106 5.40 -6.35 -3.74
C GLN A 106 4.21 -6.78 -2.86
N GLU A 107 3.67 -5.87 -2.05
CA GLU A 107 2.48 -6.10 -1.23
C GLU A 107 1.26 -6.48 -2.08
N LEU A 108 1.09 -5.84 -3.24
CA LEU A 108 0.00 -6.16 -4.17
C LEU A 108 0.17 -7.56 -4.78
N ILE A 109 1.40 -7.96 -5.14
CA ILE A 109 1.70 -9.30 -5.64
C ILE A 109 1.38 -10.35 -4.58
N GLU A 110 1.80 -10.12 -3.33
CA GLU A 110 1.55 -11.02 -2.21
C GLU A 110 0.05 -11.15 -1.91
N SER A 111 -0.67 -10.02 -1.85
CA SER A 111 -2.12 -9.99 -1.66
C SER A 111 -2.86 -10.71 -2.78
N ASN A 112 -2.46 -10.50 -4.04
CA ASN A 112 -3.07 -11.17 -5.19
C ASN A 112 -2.85 -12.69 -5.13
N GLN A 113 -1.65 -13.13 -4.74
CA GLN A 113 -1.35 -14.56 -4.58
C GLN A 113 -2.18 -15.18 -3.45
N GLN A 114 -2.36 -14.47 -2.34
CA GLN A 114 -3.22 -14.92 -1.24
C GLN A 114 -4.68 -15.05 -1.70
N LEU A 115 -5.23 -14.04 -2.38
CA LEU A 115 -6.59 -14.07 -2.92
C LEU A 115 -6.79 -15.22 -3.90
N LYS A 116 -5.79 -15.52 -4.73
CA LYS A 116 -5.83 -16.66 -5.66
C LYS A 116 -5.91 -18.00 -4.92
N ASN A 117 -5.17 -18.16 -3.83
CA ASN A 117 -5.22 -19.36 -3.01
C ASN A 117 -6.58 -19.51 -2.31
N GLU A 118 -7.11 -18.42 -1.74
CA GLU A 118 -8.43 -18.39 -1.11
C GLU A 118 -9.54 -18.74 -2.11
N LEU A 119 -9.49 -18.19 -3.32
CA LEU A 119 -10.43 -18.50 -4.39
C LEU A 119 -10.41 -20.00 -4.74
N GLN A 120 -9.23 -20.62 -4.83
CA GLN A 120 -9.11 -22.05 -5.11
C GLN A 120 -9.73 -22.92 -4.00
N VAL A 121 -9.50 -22.56 -2.74
CA VAL A 121 -10.11 -23.24 -1.59
C VAL A 121 -11.63 -23.10 -1.64
N GLU A 122 -12.12 -21.90 -1.92
CA GLU A 122 -13.55 -21.63 -1.99
C GLU A 122 -14.23 -22.39 -3.14
N GLN A 123 -13.60 -22.45 -4.31
CA GLN A 123 -14.09 -23.26 -5.43
C GLN A 123 -14.18 -24.74 -5.08
N SER A 124 -13.17 -25.28 -4.39
CA SER A 124 -13.19 -26.67 -3.93
C SER A 124 -14.32 -26.93 -2.93
N ARG A 125 -14.54 -25.98 -2.02
CA ARG A 125 -15.64 -26.03 -1.05
C ARG A 125 -17.01 -25.98 -1.74
N ALA A 126 -17.18 -25.07 -2.71
CA ALA A 126 -18.42 -24.94 -3.47
C ALA A 126 -18.73 -26.21 -4.27
N ALA A 127 -17.74 -26.79 -4.97
CA ALA A 127 -17.90 -28.04 -5.71
C ALA A 127 -18.31 -29.21 -4.80
N HIS A 128 -17.72 -29.30 -3.60
CA HIS A 128 -18.12 -30.32 -2.63
C HIS A 128 -19.56 -30.11 -2.12
N GLN A 129 -19.96 -28.86 -1.89
CA GLN A 129 -21.33 -28.55 -1.47
C GLN A 129 -22.36 -28.85 -2.58
N GLU A 130 -22.03 -28.54 -3.83
CA GLU A 130 -22.84 -28.88 -5.00
C GLU A 130 -23.01 -30.40 -5.13
N GLN A 131 -21.92 -31.16 -5.07
CA GLN A 131 -21.98 -32.62 -5.12
C GLN A 131 -22.88 -33.17 -4.01
N ARG A 132 -22.70 -32.68 -2.78
CA ARG A 132 -23.54 -33.10 -1.65
C ARG A 132 -25.01 -32.76 -1.85
N ALA A 133 -25.33 -31.61 -2.45
CA ALA A 133 -26.71 -31.23 -2.75
C ALA A 133 -27.33 -32.16 -3.80
N ASN A 134 -26.57 -32.49 -4.86
CA ASN A 134 -27.00 -33.44 -5.90
C ASN A 134 -27.24 -34.84 -5.33
N ASP A 135 -26.34 -35.34 -4.47
CA ASP A 135 -26.49 -36.64 -3.82
C ASP A 135 -27.77 -36.69 -2.95
N LEU A 136 -28.04 -35.61 -2.20
CA LEU A 136 -29.24 -35.51 -1.38
C LEU A 136 -30.52 -35.43 -2.22
N GLU A 137 -30.48 -34.73 -3.35
CA GLU A 137 -31.60 -34.66 -4.30
C GLU A 137 -31.91 -36.06 -4.86
N GLN A 138 -30.89 -36.83 -5.24
CA GLN A 138 -31.05 -38.20 -5.70
C GLN A 138 -31.69 -39.10 -4.63
N VAL A 139 -31.22 -39.00 -3.38
CA VAL A 139 -31.80 -39.75 -2.26
C VAL A 139 -33.26 -39.35 -2.04
N MET A 140 -33.57 -38.06 -2.08
CA MET A 140 -34.93 -37.57 -1.94
C MET A 140 -35.85 -38.12 -3.03
N GLU A 141 -35.40 -38.13 -4.29
CA GLU A 141 -36.18 -38.65 -5.40
C GLU A 141 -36.43 -40.16 -5.27
N SER A 142 -35.42 -40.92 -4.83
CA SER A 142 -35.59 -42.35 -4.51
C SER A 142 -36.62 -42.58 -3.42
N VAL A 143 -36.60 -41.78 -2.35
CA VAL A 143 -37.58 -41.89 -1.25
C VAL A 143 -38.99 -41.54 -1.73
N LYS A 144 -39.16 -40.48 -2.53
CA LYS A 144 -40.45 -40.12 -3.12
C LYS A 144 -41.02 -41.23 -3.98
N SER A 145 -40.19 -41.79 -4.87
CA SER A 145 -40.58 -42.95 -5.68
C SER A 145 -41.01 -44.13 -4.80
N LYS A 146 -40.26 -44.41 -3.73
CA LYS A 146 -40.59 -45.52 -2.82
C LYS A 146 -41.90 -45.31 -2.07
N ILE A 147 -42.18 -44.07 -1.64
CA ILE A 147 -43.45 -43.71 -1.01
C ILE A 147 -44.59 -43.95 -2.00
N GLY A 148 -44.47 -43.46 -3.23
CA GLY A 148 -45.48 -43.66 -4.28
C GLY A 148 -45.77 -45.14 -4.53
N GLU A 149 -44.74 -45.99 -4.66
CA GLU A 149 -44.91 -47.45 -4.79
C GLU A 149 -45.68 -48.07 -3.60
N LEU A 150 -45.39 -47.62 -2.38
CA LEU A 150 -46.03 -48.14 -1.17
C LEU A 150 -47.49 -47.69 -1.05
N GLU A 151 -47.77 -46.43 -1.40
CA GLU A 151 -49.11 -45.85 -1.44
C GLU A 151 -49.98 -46.57 -2.48
N ASP A 152 -49.49 -46.73 -3.71
CA ASP A 152 -50.16 -47.46 -4.78
C ASP A 152 -50.42 -48.92 -4.41
N GLY A 153 -49.40 -49.59 -3.85
CA GLY A 153 -49.52 -50.96 -3.36
C GLY A 153 -50.58 -51.08 -2.26
N SER A 154 -50.68 -50.10 -1.37
CA SER A 154 -51.71 -50.05 -0.32
C SER A 154 -53.11 -49.83 -0.90
N LEU A 155 -53.27 -48.86 -1.78
CA LEU A 155 -54.53 -48.55 -2.45
C LEU A 155 -55.06 -49.74 -3.24
N ASN A 156 -54.18 -50.43 -3.98
CA ASN A 156 -54.56 -51.63 -4.74
C ASN A 156 -55.05 -52.76 -3.83
N ARG A 157 -54.40 -52.99 -2.68
CA ARG A 157 -54.86 -53.99 -1.69
C ARG A 157 -56.25 -53.66 -1.14
N VAL A 158 -56.49 -52.40 -0.78
CA VAL A 158 -57.81 -51.94 -0.28
C VAL A 158 -58.87 -52.10 -1.36
N CYS A 159 -58.57 -51.72 -2.62
CA CYS A 159 -59.48 -51.90 -3.75
C CYS A 159 -59.85 -53.37 -3.98
N GLN A 160 -58.85 -54.26 -3.96
CA GLN A 160 -59.09 -55.70 -4.08
C GLN A 160 -59.95 -56.26 -2.94
N GLN A 161 -59.71 -55.84 -1.69
CA GLN A 161 -60.55 -56.23 -0.55
C GLN A 161 -61.98 -55.73 -0.70
N GLN A 162 -62.16 -54.47 -1.10
CA GLN A 162 -63.47 -53.87 -1.32
C GLN A 162 -64.26 -54.61 -2.43
N ASN A 163 -63.59 -55.03 -3.50
CA ASN A 163 -64.20 -55.82 -4.57
C ASN A 163 -64.64 -57.20 -4.06
N LYS A 164 -63.78 -57.91 -3.30
CA LYS A 164 -64.14 -59.18 -2.67
C LYS A 164 -65.35 -59.05 -1.75
N ILE A 165 -65.41 -58.00 -0.93
CA ILE A 165 -66.56 -57.72 -0.06
C ILE A 165 -67.83 -57.50 -0.89
N LYS A 166 -67.75 -56.71 -1.97
CA LYS A 166 -68.90 -56.48 -2.87
C LYS A 166 -69.41 -57.76 -3.50
N ASP A 167 -68.52 -58.67 -3.90
CA ASP A 167 -68.92 -59.93 -4.53
C ASP A 167 -69.58 -60.88 -3.51
N LEU A 168 -69.03 -61.00 -2.30
CA LEU A 168 -69.66 -61.74 -1.20
C LEU A 168 -71.05 -61.18 -0.84
N GLN A 169 -71.22 -59.86 -0.83
CA GLN A 169 -72.52 -59.22 -0.58
C GLN A 169 -73.55 -59.54 -1.67
N LYS A 170 -73.14 -59.66 -2.94
CA LYS A 170 -74.04 -60.09 -4.03
C LYS A 170 -74.45 -61.53 -3.86
N GLU A 171 -73.51 -62.42 -3.54
CA GLU A 171 -73.76 -63.84 -3.30
C GLU A 171 -74.76 -64.04 -2.15
N GLN A 172 -74.57 -63.33 -1.03
CA GLN A 172 -75.49 -63.37 0.09
C GLN A 172 -76.91 -62.93 -0.29
N LYS A 173 -77.05 -61.89 -1.12
CA LYS A 173 -78.37 -61.44 -1.61
C LYS A 173 -79.03 -62.48 -2.51
N MET A 174 -78.27 -63.18 -3.35
CA MET A 174 -78.82 -64.24 -4.21
C MET A 174 -79.32 -65.45 -3.41
N LEU A 175 -78.71 -65.74 -2.26
CA LEU A 175 -79.13 -66.83 -1.37
C LEU A 175 -80.38 -66.50 -0.51
N GLN A 176 -80.83 -65.24 -0.48
CA GLN A 176 -82.00 -64.79 0.28
C GLN A 176 -83.28 -64.65 -0.57
N TYR A 177 -83.21 -64.95 -1.87
CA TYR A 177 -84.34 -65.04 -2.80
C TYR A 177 -84.59 -66.49 -3.19
#